data_AF-A0A7J8CU39-F1
#
_entry.id   AF-A0A7J8CU39-F1
#
_cell.length_a   1.000
_cell.length_b   1.000
_cell.length_c   1.000
_cell.angle_alpha   90.00
_cell.angle_beta   90.00
_cell.angle_gamma   90.00
#
_symmetry.space_group_name_H-M   'P 1'
#
loop_
_entity.id
_entity.type
_entity.pdbx_description
1 polymer ?
#
loop_
_entity_poly.entity_id
_entity_poly.type
_entity_poly.pdbx_seq_one_letter_code
_entity_poly.pdbx_strand_id
1 'polypeptide(L)'
;MAKTNSSFWGENEGHKPDLVCGRPAESIYSHGHFIAVMCLTVVFGGFMRSFLKLSEVTALTVLSVLGFVMGTLAYHFIQVHHLVYPLLRTSSYALYCYVSPLIIFMAALDVDFYILKNVLWQVSLTGFISFSTAFIIIGYVVTKFNNHSWDLQCSLLFSMTLGITDSVHSVNSLKTIGISKMYIDIIRGESTIICGVTSILFGILRNNMQQSLVFREFHVIMDFSFHMLGSIFFGYWGARIIQFILTDLFSNTLTSVILCISLVYMTFYIVEFFKMSGMLALITVGMNLDSLSFKPRMEFIITKFLIMFSSVFQYLTYTFFGIIVGCGEVNYFKFNILTFTLILFVTVNCVRWLTIMLVSPILTRLTFEYNWRWGVIMSWSGIKGVFNLLLAPEIFNLSEHKSESPQLVGKIMTLDYSYLCIL
;
A
#
# COMPACT_ATOMS: atom_id res chain seq x y z
N MET A 1 -7.10 5.96 -54.62
CA MET A 1 -8.35 5.31 -55.07
C MET A 1 -8.45 3.96 -54.37
N ALA A 2 -9.58 3.69 -53.74
CA ALA A 2 -9.83 2.60 -52.82
C ALA A 2 -9.69 1.19 -53.43
N LYS A 3 -9.38 0.22 -52.57
CA LYS A 3 -10.13 -1.05 -52.46
C LYS A 3 -9.91 -1.67 -51.09
N THR A 4 -10.89 -1.40 -50.23
CA THR A 4 -11.32 -2.24 -49.11
C THR A 4 -11.64 -3.65 -49.60
N ASN A 5 -11.15 -4.68 -48.90
CA ASN A 5 -11.83 -5.96 -48.81
C ASN A 5 -11.61 -6.55 -47.41
N SER A 6 -12.76 -6.80 -46.79
CA SER A 6 -13.07 -7.41 -45.51
C SER A 6 -12.68 -8.89 -45.45
N SER A 7 -12.06 -9.30 -44.34
CA SER A 7 -12.27 -10.62 -43.73
C SER A 7 -12.24 -10.47 -42.21
N PHE A 8 -13.39 -9.99 -41.74
CA PHE A 8 -13.90 -10.02 -40.38
C PHE A 8 -14.19 -11.51 -40.07
N TRP A 9 -13.64 -12.03 -38.97
CA TRP A 9 -13.83 -13.39 -38.40
C TRP A 9 -12.96 -14.51 -38.97
N GLY A 10 -11.79 -14.70 -38.35
CA GLY A 10 -11.14 -16.00 -38.21
C GLY A 10 -11.23 -16.41 -36.75
N GLU A 11 -12.09 -17.40 -36.46
CA GLU A 11 -12.12 -18.11 -35.18
C GLU A 11 -10.74 -18.70 -34.90
N ASN A 12 -10.11 -18.25 -33.81
CA ASN A 12 -9.05 -18.99 -33.16
C ASN A 12 -9.53 -19.28 -31.73
N GLU A 13 -9.60 -20.57 -31.43
CA GLU A 13 -10.05 -21.18 -30.19
C GLU A 13 -9.30 -20.63 -28.96
N GLY A 14 -10.04 -20.30 -27.89
CA GLY A 14 -9.47 -20.22 -26.54
C GLY A 14 -9.68 -18.96 -25.71
N HIS A 15 -10.56 -18.01 -26.07
CA HIS A 15 -10.93 -16.92 -25.15
C HIS A 15 -12.04 -17.37 -24.19
N LYS A 16 -11.66 -17.92 -23.02
CA LYS A 16 -12.57 -17.91 -21.87
C LYS A 16 -12.91 -16.43 -21.59
N PRO A 17 -14.21 -16.03 -21.50
CA PRO A 17 -14.54 -14.68 -21.07
C PRO A 17 -13.91 -14.45 -19.69
N ASP A 18 -13.31 -13.29 -19.47
CA ASP A 18 -12.76 -12.92 -18.15
C ASP A 18 -13.91 -12.97 -17.14
N LEU A 19 -13.95 -14.05 -16.36
CA LEU A 19 -14.97 -14.30 -15.35
C LEU A 19 -14.68 -13.40 -14.15
N VAL A 20 -15.44 -12.33 -13.99
CA VAL A 20 -15.39 -11.49 -12.80
C VAL A 20 -16.32 -12.11 -11.77
N CYS A 21 -15.79 -12.61 -10.66
CA CYS A 21 -16.59 -13.25 -9.59
C CYS A 21 -17.47 -14.42 -10.11
N GLY A 22 -16.90 -15.27 -10.99
CA GLY A 22 -17.56 -16.49 -11.49
C GLY A 22 -18.63 -16.27 -12.58
N ARG A 23 -18.79 -15.06 -13.12
CA ARG A 23 -19.80 -14.75 -14.16
C ARG A 23 -19.21 -14.00 -15.35
N PRO A 24 -19.74 -14.23 -16.58
CA PRO A 24 -19.30 -13.50 -17.77
C PRO A 24 -19.68 -12.01 -17.66
N ALA A 25 -18.82 -11.15 -18.19
CA ALA A 25 -18.87 -9.68 -18.13
C ALA A 25 -20.10 -9.02 -18.81
N GLU A 26 -21.03 -9.79 -19.36
CA GLU A 26 -22.20 -9.30 -20.08
C GLU A 26 -23.43 -9.28 -19.18
N SER A 27 -23.64 -8.18 -18.46
CA SER A 27 -24.98 -7.84 -17.98
C SER A 27 -25.14 -6.35 -17.73
N ILE A 28 -26.36 -5.88 -18.03
CA ILE A 28 -26.75 -4.50 -18.32
C ILE A 28 -26.40 -3.53 -17.17
N TYR A 29 -25.84 -2.39 -17.58
CA TYR A 29 -25.23 -1.35 -16.78
C TYR A 29 -26.30 -0.43 -16.14
N SER A 30 -26.30 -0.26 -14.80
CA SER A 30 -27.06 0.79 -14.11
C SER A 30 -26.11 1.73 -13.35
N HIS A 31 -25.98 2.98 -13.84
CA HIS A 31 -25.00 4.00 -13.43
C HIS A 31 -25.13 4.54 -11.99
N GLY A 32 -26.09 4.10 -11.17
CA GLY A 32 -26.38 4.75 -9.88
C GLY A 32 -25.85 4.08 -8.61
N HIS A 33 -25.73 2.75 -8.59
CA HIS A 33 -25.60 2.03 -7.31
C HIS A 33 -24.19 2.03 -6.72
N PHE A 34 -23.15 2.15 -7.54
CA PHE A 34 -21.75 2.12 -7.08
C PHE A 34 -21.40 3.28 -6.15
N ILE A 35 -21.78 4.51 -6.51
CA ILE A 35 -21.53 5.70 -5.68
C ILE A 35 -22.29 5.59 -4.36
N ALA A 36 -23.50 5.02 -4.38
CA ALA A 36 -24.26 4.79 -3.16
C ALA A 36 -23.54 3.84 -2.20
N VAL A 37 -22.89 2.78 -2.71
CA VAL A 37 -22.05 1.87 -1.90
C VAL A 37 -20.88 2.62 -1.27
N MET A 38 -20.19 3.47 -2.05
CA MET A 38 -19.08 4.29 -1.53
C MET A 38 -19.54 5.21 -0.40
N CYS A 39 -20.67 5.88 -0.57
CA CYS A 39 -21.20 6.74 0.48
C CYS A 39 -21.61 5.92 1.69
N LEU A 40 -22.24 4.75 1.50
CA LEU A 40 -22.70 3.89 2.58
C LEU A 40 -21.53 3.33 3.39
N THR A 41 -20.42 2.93 2.76
CA THR A 41 -19.23 2.45 3.47
C THR A 41 -18.59 3.54 4.32
N VAL A 42 -18.53 4.77 3.81
CA VAL A 42 -18.03 5.92 4.58
C VAL A 42 -18.94 6.27 5.75
N VAL A 43 -20.26 6.29 5.54
CA VAL A 43 -21.25 6.52 6.61
C VAL A 43 -21.14 5.43 7.67
N PHE A 44 -21.03 4.17 7.26
CA PHE A 44 -20.94 3.04 8.17
C PHE A 44 -19.62 3.07 8.97
N GLY A 45 -18.48 3.34 8.33
CA GLY A 45 -17.20 3.51 9.01
C GLY A 45 -17.21 4.66 10.03
N GLY A 46 -17.81 5.80 9.66
CA GLY A 46 -18.03 6.92 10.58
C GLY A 46 -18.95 6.59 11.74
N PHE A 47 -20.05 5.87 11.47
CA PHE A 47 -21.00 5.41 12.48
C PHE A 47 -20.33 4.46 13.49
N MET A 48 -19.58 3.47 13.00
CA MET A 48 -18.83 2.52 13.84
C MET A 48 -17.88 3.24 14.79
N ARG A 49 -17.13 4.22 14.29
CA ARG A 49 -16.19 5.00 15.11
C ARG A 49 -16.88 5.93 16.11
N SER A 50 -17.96 6.60 15.69
CA SER A 50 -18.65 7.60 16.52
C SER A 50 -19.56 6.99 17.58
N PHE A 51 -20.32 5.95 17.24
CA PHE A 51 -21.33 5.37 18.12
C PHE A 51 -20.81 4.21 18.97
N LEU A 52 -20.02 3.31 18.37
CA LEU A 52 -19.52 2.13 19.07
C LEU A 52 -18.17 2.38 19.76
N LYS A 53 -17.59 3.58 19.61
CA LYS A 53 -16.27 3.97 20.16
C LYS A 53 -15.18 2.93 19.87
N LEU A 54 -15.31 2.24 18.75
CA LEU A 54 -14.35 1.23 18.31
C LEU A 54 -13.00 1.88 18.06
N SER A 55 -11.91 1.16 18.36
CA SER A 55 -10.58 1.57 17.95
C SER A 55 -10.51 1.66 16.42
N GLU A 56 -9.64 2.51 15.88
CA GLU A 56 -9.52 2.68 14.43
C GLU A 56 -9.24 1.36 13.72
N VAL A 57 -8.39 0.53 14.32
CA VAL A 57 -8.02 -0.81 13.86
C VAL A 57 -9.24 -1.74 13.79
N THR A 58 -10.04 -1.79 14.87
CA THR A 58 -11.23 -2.66 14.91
C THR A 58 -12.30 -2.20 13.92
N ALA A 59 -12.50 -0.89 13.72
CA ALA A 59 -13.41 -0.39 12.71
C ALA A 59 -13.01 -0.83 11.29
N LEU A 60 -11.71 -0.80 10.96
CA LEU A 60 -11.20 -1.29 9.68
C LEU A 60 -11.45 -2.79 9.50
N THR A 61 -11.22 -3.63 10.52
CA THR A 61 -11.51 -5.07 10.44
C THR A 61 -12.98 -5.38 10.19
N VAL A 62 -13.89 -4.67 10.89
CA VAL A 62 -15.33 -4.88 10.75
C VAL A 62 -15.75 -4.53 9.32
N LEU A 63 -15.22 -3.43 8.80
CA LEU A 63 -15.54 -2.96 7.46
C LEU A 63 -15.03 -3.91 6.36
N SER A 64 -13.85 -4.50 6.54
CA SER A 64 -13.33 -5.49 5.62
C SER A 64 -14.05 -6.85 5.73
N VAL A 65 -14.55 -7.24 6.91
CA VAL A 65 -15.44 -8.41 7.07
C VAL A 65 -16.78 -8.17 6.38
N LEU A 66 -17.36 -6.98 6.52
CA LEU A 66 -18.57 -6.59 5.79
C LEU A 66 -18.34 -6.61 4.28
N GLY A 67 -17.19 -6.13 3.81
CA GLY A 67 -16.78 -6.27 2.43
C GLY A 67 -16.77 -7.73 1.97
N PHE A 68 -16.20 -8.64 2.77
CA PHE A 68 -16.18 -10.07 2.49
C PHE A 68 -17.60 -10.67 2.39
N VAL A 69 -18.49 -10.33 3.33
CA VAL A 69 -19.90 -10.75 3.28
C VAL A 69 -20.59 -10.21 2.02
N MET A 70 -20.33 -8.95 1.65
CA MET A 70 -20.88 -8.38 0.41
C MET A 70 -20.32 -9.06 -0.85
N GLY A 71 -19.04 -9.43 -0.87
CA GLY A 71 -18.41 -10.16 -1.98
C GLY A 71 -18.97 -11.57 -2.14
N THR A 72 -19.14 -12.31 -1.04
CA THR A 72 -19.75 -13.65 -1.07
C THR A 72 -21.22 -13.61 -1.50
N LEU A 73 -21.97 -12.60 -1.05
CA LEU A 73 -23.33 -12.33 -1.54
C LEU A 73 -23.34 -12.00 -3.04
N ALA A 74 -22.36 -11.25 -3.55
CA ALA A 74 -22.22 -10.94 -4.98
C ALA A 74 -21.97 -12.20 -5.83
N TYR A 75 -21.26 -13.18 -5.30
CA TYR A 75 -21.05 -14.47 -5.98
C TYR A 75 -22.37 -15.23 -6.14
N HIS A 76 -23.21 -15.27 -5.10
CA HIS A 76 -24.49 -15.99 -5.14
C HIS A 76 -25.61 -15.21 -5.86
N PHE A 77 -25.78 -13.92 -5.60
CA PHE A 77 -26.92 -13.12 -6.06
C PHE A 77 -26.55 -12.20 -7.24
N ILE A 78 -27.30 -12.26 -8.35
CA ILE A 78 -27.10 -11.38 -9.54
C ILE A 78 -27.21 -9.90 -9.18
N GLN A 79 -28.18 -9.52 -8.34
CA GLN A 79 -28.44 -8.11 -8.02
C GLN A 79 -27.25 -7.46 -7.28
N VAL A 80 -26.62 -8.19 -6.36
CA VAL A 80 -25.45 -7.70 -5.62
C VAL A 80 -24.21 -7.69 -6.51
N HIS A 81 -24.09 -8.63 -7.45
CA HIS A 81 -23.04 -8.63 -8.46
C HIS A 81 -23.04 -7.33 -9.28
N HIS A 82 -24.20 -6.88 -9.77
CA HIS A 82 -24.31 -5.61 -10.52
C HIS A 82 -23.82 -4.38 -9.73
N LEU A 83 -24.01 -4.40 -8.42
CA LEU A 83 -23.63 -3.30 -7.52
C LEU A 83 -22.11 -3.25 -7.28
N VAL A 84 -21.46 -4.41 -7.26
CA VAL A 84 -20.02 -4.55 -7.04
C VAL A 84 -19.21 -4.54 -8.34
N TYR A 85 -19.81 -4.93 -9.46
CA TYR A 85 -19.13 -5.10 -10.75
C TYR A 85 -18.29 -3.87 -11.20
N PRO A 86 -18.75 -2.61 -11.06
CA PRO A 86 -17.94 -1.45 -11.39
C PRO A 86 -16.66 -1.37 -10.56
N LEU A 87 -16.70 -1.80 -9.29
CA LEU A 87 -15.54 -1.87 -8.41
C LEU A 87 -14.52 -2.89 -8.91
N LEU A 88 -14.98 -4.10 -9.19
CA LEU A 88 -14.13 -5.20 -9.64
C LEU A 88 -13.48 -4.90 -11.00
N ARG A 89 -14.13 -4.06 -11.82
CA ARG A 89 -13.61 -3.61 -13.10
C ARG A 89 -12.57 -2.50 -12.98
N THR A 90 -12.56 -1.73 -11.88
CA THR A 90 -11.49 -0.73 -11.69
C THR A 90 -10.15 -1.43 -11.56
N SER A 91 -9.14 -0.94 -12.28
CA SER A 91 -7.81 -1.54 -12.19
C SER A 91 -7.22 -1.31 -10.80
N SER A 92 -6.62 -2.36 -10.24
CA SER A 92 -5.94 -2.33 -8.95
C SER A 92 -4.89 -1.21 -8.89
N TYR A 93 -4.15 -1.03 -9.99
CA TYR A 93 -3.19 0.06 -10.11
C TYR A 93 -3.82 1.46 -10.06
N ALA A 94 -5.02 1.67 -10.63
CA ALA A 94 -5.69 2.96 -10.52
C ALA A 94 -6.08 3.27 -9.06
N LEU A 95 -6.58 2.27 -8.32
CA LEU A 95 -6.86 2.42 -6.88
C LEU A 95 -5.59 2.78 -6.10
N TYR A 96 -4.47 2.14 -6.42
CA TYR A 96 -3.17 2.50 -5.87
C TYR A 96 -2.83 3.96 -6.18
N CYS A 97 -2.91 4.42 -7.43
CA CYS A 97 -2.63 5.81 -7.79
C CYS A 97 -3.58 6.84 -7.16
N TYR A 98 -4.82 6.48 -6.83
CA TYR A 98 -5.75 7.40 -6.19
C TYR A 98 -5.55 7.50 -4.67
N VAL A 99 -5.35 6.36 -4.01
CA VAL A 99 -5.32 6.28 -2.54
C VAL A 99 -3.90 6.50 -1.99
N SER A 100 -2.91 5.86 -2.61
CA SER A 100 -1.53 5.80 -2.12
C SER A 100 -0.87 7.19 -1.93
N PRO A 101 -1.04 8.18 -2.86
CA PRO A 101 -0.42 9.49 -2.74
C PRO A 101 -0.73 10.24 -1.44
N LEU A 102 -2.01 10.28 -1.06
CA LEU A 102 -2.43 11.05 0.10
C LEU A 102 -2.00 10.39 1.41
N ILE A 103 -2.05 9.05 1.48
CA ILE A 103 -1.65 8.30 2.67
C ILE A 103 -0.14 8.44 2.91
N ILE A 104 0.68 8.28 1.87
CA ILE A 104 2.14 8.37 2.06
C ILE A 104 2.59 9.79 2.37
N PHE A 105 1.95 10.78 1.75
CA PHE A 105 2.23 12.19 2.02
C PHE A 105 1.90 12.53 3.48
N MET A 106 0.72 12.11 3.96
CA MET A 106 0.32 12.31 5.36
C MET A 106 1.30 11.61 6.33
N ALA A 107 1.71 10.37 6.02
CA ALA A 107 2.67 9.65 6.84
C ALA A 107 4.05 10.33 6.87
N ALA A 108 4.50 10.91 5.76
CA ALA A 108 5.78 11.61 5.68
C ALA A 108 5.73 13.00 6.34
N LEU A 109 4.59 13.70 6.30
CA LEU A 109 4.41 15.03 6.90
C LEU A 109 4.38 15.00 8.43
N ASP A 110 3.92 13.90 9.05
CA ASP A 110 3.92 13.72 10.52
C ASP A 110 5.30 13.29 11.06
N VAL A 111 6.36 13.29 10.25
CA VAL A 111 7.74 12.98 10.67
C VAL A 111 8.52 14.27 10.88
N ASP A 112 9.12 14.44 12.07
CA ASP A 112 9.98 15.59 12.37
C ASP A 112 11.29 15.52 11.55
N PHE A 113 11.38 16.31 10.47
CA PHE A 113 12.55 16.30 9.58
C PHE A 113 13.85 16.68 10.27
N TYR A 114 13.80 17.62 11.23
CA TYR A 114 15.00 18.06 11.94
C TYR A 114 15.65 16.93 12.74
N ILE A 115 14.84 16.10 13.41
CA ILE A 115 15.31 14.92 14.15
C ILE A 115 15.79 13.87 13.16
N LEU A 116 14.99 13.61 12.12
CA LEU A 116 15.30 12.59 11.13
C LEU A 116 16.59 12.92 10.38
N LYS A 117 16.86 14.18 10.01
CA LYS A 117 18.02 14.59 9.20
C LYS A 117 19.35 14.12 9.79
N ASN A 118 19.49 14.21 11.11
CA ASN A 118 20.71 13.80 11.80
C ASN A 118 20.87 12.27 11.84
N VAL A 119 19.76 11.53 11.74
CA VAL A 119 19.68 10.07 11.87
C VAL A 119 19.35 9.39 10.52
N LEU A 120 19.16 10.15 9.44
CA LEU A 120 18.67 9.71 8.12
C LEU A 120 19.50 8.55 7.55
N TRP A 121 20.83 8.66 7.64
CA TRP A 121 21.73 7.61 7.16
C TRP A 121 21.49 6.29 7.90
N GLN A 122 21.26 6.35 9.22
CA GLN A 122 21.00 5.17 10.03
C GLN A 122 19.60 4.63 9.77
N VAL A 123 18.56 5.47 9.70
CA VAL A 123 17.20 5.01 9.36
C VAL A 123 17.17 4.32 8.00
N SER A 124 17.84 4.91 7.00
CA SER A 124 17.97 4.32 5.67
C SER A 124 18.68 2.96 5.70
N LEU A 125 19.79 2.86 6.43
CA LEU A 125 20.50 1.59 6.62
C LEU A 125 19.62 0.55 7.32
N THR A 126 18.88 0.93 8.36
CA THR A 126 17.97 0.02 9.05
C THR A 126 16.84 -0.46 8.16
N GLY A 127 16.24 0.44 7.37
CA GLY A 127 15.21 0.10 6.40
C GLY A 127 15.73 -0.81 5.28
N PHE A 128 16.97 -0.60 4.83
CA PHE A 128 17.61 -1.46 3.83
C PHE A 128 17.88 -2.87 4.37
N ILE A 129 18.39 -2.98 5.60
CA ILE A 129 18.61 -4.27 6.27
C ILE A 129 17.27 -4.99 6.49
N SER A 130 16.25 -4.28 6.98
CA SER A 130 14.94 -4.90 7.25
C SER A 130 14.22 -5.32 5.97
N PHE A 131 14.29 -4.51 4.92
CA PHE A 131 13.75 -4.87 3.60
C PHE A 131 14.47 -6.08 3.00
N SER A 132 15.82 -6.07 2.99
CA SER A 132 16.60 -7.14 2.37
C SER A 132 16.40 -8.49 3.08
N THR A 133 16.36 -8.48 4.41
CA THR A 133 16.12 -9.69 5.21
C THR A 133 14.70 -10.22 5.04
N ALA A 134 13.68 -9.35 5.03
CA ALA A 134 12.31 -9.71 4.68
C ALA A 134 12.21 -10.32 3.27
N PHE A 135 12.80 -9.65 2.28
CA PHE A 135 12.79 -10.09 0.90
C PHE A 135 13.40 -11.48 0.71
N ILE A 136 14.59 -11.73 1.29
CA ILE A 136 15.31 -13.00 1.16
C ILE A 136 14.58 -14.13 1.88
N ILE A 137 14.20 -13.93 3.15
CA ILE A 137 13.62 -15.01 3.97
C ILE A 137 12.20 -15.35 3.49
N ILE A 138 11.36 -14.33 3.27
CA ILE A 138 9.99 -14.55 2.79
C ILE A 138 10.03 -15.11 1.37
N GLY A 139 10.90 -14.59 0.51
CA GLY A 139 11.10 -15.12 -0.85
C GLY A 139 11.46 -16.61 -0.83
N TYR A 140 12.46 -16.99 -0.04
CA TYR A 140 12.89 -18.39 0.10
C TYR A 140 11.76 -19.31 0.59
N VAL A 141 11.00 -18.89 1.62
CA VAL A 141 9.87 -19.66 2.14
C VAL A 141 8.77 -19.81 1.08
N VAL A 142 8.42 -18.72 0.40
CA VAL A 142 7.36 -18.72 -0.62
C VAL A 142 7.72 -19.62 -1.79
N THR A 143 8.95 -19.52 -2.32
CA THR A 143 9.41 -20.39 -3.40
C THR A 143 9.37 -21.86 -2.94
N LYS A 144 9.99 -22.18 -1.80
CA LYS A 144 10.10 -23.56 -1.29
C LYS A 144 8.75 -24.24 -1.05
N PHE A 145 7.81 -23.55 -0.41
CA PHE A 145 6.50 -24.12 -0.09
C PHE A 145 5.50 -24.09 -1.26
N ASN A 146 5.80 -23.32 -2.30
CA ASN A 146 4.88 -23.12 -3.42
C ASN A 146 5.48 -23.40 -4.80
N ASN A 147 6.53 -24.24 -4.84
CA ASN A 147 7.33 -24.62 -6.01
C ASN A 147 6.54 -25.06 -7.27
N HIS A 148 5.26 -25.41 -7.16
CA HIS A 148 4.45 -25.90 -8.28
C HIS A 148 3.38 -24.94 -8.80
N SER A 149 3.10 -23.82 -8.13
CA SER A 149 2.01 -22.94 -8.56
C SER A 149 2.42 -21.52 -8.92
N TRP A 150 3.50 -20.97 -8.36
CA TRP A 150 3.91 -19.60 -8.60
C TRP A 150 5.26 -19.51 -9.30
N ASP A 151 5.35 -18.60 -10.25
CA ASP A 151 6.60 -18.24 -10.89
C ASP A 151 7.53 -17.48 -9.91
N LEU A 152 8.84 -17.51 -10.19
CA LEU A 152 9.86 -16.84 -9.40
C LEU A 152 9.57 -15.34 -9.27
N GLN A 153 9.14 -14.67 -10.35
CA GLN A 153 8.81 -13.25 -10.30
C GLN A 153 7.64 -12.94 -9.36
N CYS A 154 6.60 -13.78 -9.36
CA CYS A 154 5.46 -13.65 -8.45
C CYS A 154 5.88 -13.83 -7.00
N SER A 155 6.77 -14.80 -6.72
CA SER A 155 7.29 -15.03 -5.38
C SER A 155 8.10 -13.85 -4.85
N LEU A 156 8.89 -13.19 -5.71
CA LEU A 156 9.67 -12.00 -5.36
C LEU A 156 8.77 -10.77 -5.14
N LEU A 157 7.79 -10.54 -6.01
CA LEU A 157 6.81 -9.45 -5.81
C LEU A 157 6.01 -9.64 -4.51
N PHE A 158 5.61 -10.87 -4.23
CA PHE A 158 4.92 -11.24 -3.00
C PHE A 158 5.79 -11.03 -1.76
N SER A 159 7.08 -11.37 -1.81
CA SER A 159 7.98 -11.11 -0.68
C SER A 159 8.25 -9.61 -0.47
N MET A 160 8.34 -8.82 -1.54
CA MET A 160 8.48 -7.36 -1.46
C MET A 160 7.27 -6.71 -0.79
N THR A 161 6.06 -7.10 -1.20
CA THR A 161 4.82 -6.57 -0.59
C THR A 161 4.72 -6.97 0.87
N LEU A 162 4.93 -8.24 1.21
CA LEU A 162 4.97 -8.67 2.62
C LEU A 162 6.13 -8.05 3.41
N GLY A 163 7.13 -7.43 2.78
CA GLY A 163 8.17 -6.67 3.47
C GLY A 163 7.71 -5.31 3.98
N ILE A 164 6.66 -4.73 3.39
CA ILE A 164 6.19 -3.39 3.74
C ILE A 164 5.48 -3.42 5.09
N THR A 165 5.84 -2.46 5.94
CA THR A 165 5.18 -2.19 7.23
C THR A 165 4.41 -0.89 7.12
N ASP A 166 3.25 -0.80 7.78
CA ASP A 166 2.46 0.43 7.76
C ASP A 166 3.14 1.52 8.57
N SER A 167 3.18 2.75 8.05
CA SER A 167 3.77 3.91 8.73
C SER A 167 2.77 4.66 9.62
N VAL A 168 1.48 4.43 9.42
CA VAL A 168 0.40 5.14 10.12
C VAL A 168 -0.09 4.35 11.34
N HIS A 169 -0.63 3.14 11.15
CA HIS A 169 -1.27 2.40 12.24
C HIS A 169 -0.27 1.79 13.22
N SER A 170 0.89 1.33 12.74
CA SER A 170 1.96 0.79 13.60
C SER A 170 2.38 1.79 14.67
N VAL A 171 2.54 3.05 14.27
CA VAL A 171 2.98 4.15 15.11
C VAL A 171 1.87 4.59 16.07
N ASN A 172 0.62 4.65 15.63
CA ASN A 172 -0.50 5.02 16.49
C ASN A 172 -0.63 4.06 17.68
N SER A 173 -0.37 2.75 17.47
CA SER A 173 -0.33 1.77 18.56
C SER A 173 0.82 1.99 19.54
N LEU A 174 1.95 2.55 19.09
CA LEU A 174 3.09 2.84 19.96
C LEU A 174 2.89 4.15 20.74
N LYS A 175 2.21 5.12 20.13
CA LYS A 175 1.83 6.39 20.77
C LYS A 175 0.95 6.16 22.01
N THR A 176 0.03 5.19 21.97
CA THR A 176 -0.85 4.87 23.12
C THR A 176 -0.10 4.23 24.29
N ILE A 177 1.01 3.53 24.03
CA ILE A 177 1.84 2.86 25.04
C ILE A 177 2.80 3.85 25.75
N GLY A 178 2.94 5.08 25.22
CA GLY A 178 3.79 6.11 25.81
C GLY A 178 5.27 6.00 25.42
N ILE A 179 5.57 5.43 24.25
CA ILE A 179 6.93 5.41 23.70
C ILE A 179 7.40 6.84 23.37
N SER A 180 8.70 7.11 23.53
CA SER A 180 9.27 8.42 23.20
C SER A 180 9.03 8.79 21.71
N LYS A 181 8.80 10.09 21.46
CA LYS A 181 8.53 10.61 20.12
C LYS A 181 9.65 10.25 19.12
N MET A 182 10.90 10.25 19.57
CA MET A 182 12.06 9.90 18.75
C MET A 182 11.97 8.47 18.17
N TYR A 183 11.59 7.47 18.98
CA TYR A 183 11.46 6.09 18.48
C TYR A 183 10.31 5.94 17.49
N ILE A 184 9.21 6.65 17.75
CA ILE A 184 8.07 6.73 16.85
C ILE A 184 8.48 7.27 15.48
N ASP A 185 9.23 8.38 15.45
CA ASP A 185 9.67 9.01 14.21
C ASP A 185 10.69 8.16 13.45
N ILE A 186 11.56 7.43 14.15
CA ILE A 186 12.50 6.47 13.53
C ILE A 186 11.75 5.33 12.83
N ILE A 187 10.77 4.71 13.49
CA ILE A 187 9.99 3.59 12.91
C ILE A 187 9.12 4.06 11.75
N ARG A 188 8.56 5.26 11.86
CA ARG A 188 7.83 5.88 10.77
C ARG A 188 8.75 6.18 9.58
N GLY A 189 9.97 6.66 9.84
CA GLY A 189 11.01 6.84 8.82
C GLY A 189 11.41 5.51 8.16
N GLU A 190 11.61 4.45 8.95
CA GLU A 190 11.94 3.10 8.45
C GLU A 190 10.85 2.61 7.47
N SER A 191 9.59 2.62 7.92
CA SER A 191 8.43 2.15 7.14
C SER A 191 8.20 2.98 5.87
N THR A 192 8.31 4.31 5.93
CA THR A 192 8.17 5.18 4.74
C THR A 192 9.30 4.93 3.72
N ILE A 193 10.54 4.74 4.16
CA ILE A 193 11.66 4.39 3.26
C ILE A 193 11.42 3.03 2.60
N ILE A 194 10.97 2.02 3.36
CA ILE A 194 10.64 0.69 2.81
C ILE A 194 9.52 0.80 1.76
N CYS A 195 8.46 1.57 2.02
CA CYS A 195 7.41 1.86 1.04
C CYS A 195 7.97 2.52 -0.24
N GLY A 196 8.91 3.46 -0.08
CA GLY A 196 9.58 4.12 -1.21
C GLY A 196 10.39 3.14 -2.06
N VAL A 197 11.27 2.34 -1.44
CA VAL A 197 12.11 1.35 -2.14
C VAL A 197 11.27 0.31 -2.85
N THR A 198 10.24 -0.22 -2.18
CA THR A 198 9.32 -1.21 -2.77
C THR A 198 8.55 -0.65 -3.95
N SER A 199 8.06 0.59 -3.89
CA SER A 199 7.37 1.22 -5.01
C SER A 199 8.24 1.34 -6.27
N ILE A 200 9.55 1.58 -6.10
CA ILE A 200 10.50 1.68 -7.22
C ILE A 200 10.77 0.31 -7.83
N LEU A 201 11.03 -0.69 -7.00
CA LEU A 201 11.20 -2.07 -7.46
C LEU A 201 9.96 -2.56 -8.21
N PHE A 202 8.78 -2.23 -7.69
CA PHE A 202 7.52 -2.53 -8.34
C PHE A 202 7.37 -1.84 -9.71
N GLY A 203 7.70 -0.54 -9.78
CA GLY A 203 7.69 0.22 -11.04
C GLY A 203 8.66 -0.31 -12.09
N ILE A 204 9.87 -0.69 -11.68
CA ILE A 204 10.89 -1.30 -12.55
C ILE A 204 10.39 -2.64 -13.10
N LEU A 205 9.89 -3.51 -12.22
CA LEU A 205 9.38 -4.82 -12.63
C LEU A 205 8.22 -4.67 -13.63
N ARG A 206 7.27 -3.77 -13.37
CA ARG A 206 6.17 -3.49 -14.29
C ARG A 206 6.64 -3.00 -15.66
N ASN A 207 7.59 -2.06 -15.70
CA ASN A 207 8.08 -1.50 -16.96
C ASN A 207 8.87 -2.52 -17.78
N ASN A 208 9.64 -3.39 -17.10
CA ASN A 208 10.50 -4.38 -17.74
C ASN A 208 9.72 -5.58 -18.30
N MET A 209 8.47 -5.81 -17.87
CA MET A 209 7.60 -6.85 -18.47
C MET A 209 7.30 -6.61 -19.95
N GLN A 210 7.40 -5.37 -20.45
CA GLN A 210 7.12 -5.04 -21.85
C GLN A 210 8.33 -5.19 -22.78
N GLN A 211 9.55 -5.38 -22.25
CA GLN A 211 10.78 -5.46 -23.05
C GLN A 211 11.56 -6.72 -22.69
N SER A 212 11.73 -7.61 -23.68
CA SER A 212 12.33 -8.93 -23.51
C SER A 212 13.67 -8.93 -22.77
N LEU A 213 13.72 -9.64 -21.64
CA LEU A 213 14.76 -10.58 -21.18
C LEU A 213 16.23 -10.34 -21.62
N VAL A 214 16.75 -9.12 -21.47
CA VAL A 214 18.21 -8.93 -21.35
C VAL A 214 18.48 -8.28 -20.00
N PHE A 215 18.38 -9.09 -18.94
CA PHE A 215 18.85 -8.73 -17.61
C PHE A 215 20.37 -8.59 -17.64
N ARG A 216 20.87 -7.41 -18.03
CA ARG A 216 22.22 -7.00 -17.64
C ARG A 216 22.07 -6.44 -16.24
N GLU A 217 22.61 -7.12 -15.23
CA GLU A 217 22.49 -6.71 -13.81
C GLU A 217 22.85 -5.23 -13.58
N PHE A 218 23.79 -4.71 -14.38
CA PHE A 218 24.19 -3.31 -14.39
C PHE A 218 23.05 -2.34 -14.80
N HIS A 219 22.19 -2.74 -15.73
CA HIS A 219 21.07 -1.91 -16.19
C HIS A 219 20.03 -1.72 -15.08
N VAL A 220 19.74 -2.78 -14.32
CA VAL A 220 18.77 -2.71 -13.19
C VAL A 220 19.26 -1.78 -12.09
N ILE A 221 20.55 -1.83 -11.75
CA ILE A 221 21.13 -0.95 -10.73
C ILE A 221 21.14 0.50 -11.20
N MET A 222 21.46 0.73 -12.48
CA MET A 222 21.45 2.05 -13.08
C MET A 222 20.03 2.64 -13.13
N ASP A 223 19.04 1.85 -13.57
CA ASP A 223 17.63 2.25 -13.58
C ASP A 223 17.15 2.56 -12.17
N PHE A 224 17.41 1.68 -11.21
CA PHE A 224 17.05 1.91 -9.81
C PHE A 224 17.63 3.22 -9.27
N SER A 225 18.92 3.47 -9.51
CA SER A 225 19.59 4.70 -9.08
C SER A 225 19.01 5.93 -9.75
N PHE A 226 18.69 5.85 -11.05
CA PHE A 226 18.05 6.93 -11.81
C PHE A 226 16.64 7.23 -11.29
N HIS A 227 15.81 6.21 -11.06
CA HIS A 227 14.47 6.37 -10.50
C HIS A 227 14.52 6.97 -9.08
N MET A 228 15.46 6.52 -8.23
CA MET A 228 15.66 7.08 -6.89
C MET A 228 16.03 8.57 -6.94
N LEU A 229 17.11 8.92 -7.64
CA LEU A 229 17.62 10.29 -7.71
C LEU A 229 16.62 11.24 -8.39
N GLY A 230 15.99 10.80 -9.48
CA GLY A 230 14.98 11.57 -10.18
C GLY A 230 13.77 11.89 -9.30
N SER A 231 13.25 10.89 -8.58
CA SER A 231 12.10 11.09 -7.67
C SER A 231 12.44 12.05 -6.52
N ILE A 232 13.64 11.93 -5.93
CA ILE A 232 14.11 12.84 -4.88
C ILE A 232 14.26 14.27 -5.40
N PHE A 233 14.82 14.43 -6.60
CA PHE A 233 14.98 15.75 -7.22
C PHE A 233 13.64 16.44 -7.46
N PHE A 234 12.71 15.77 -8.13
CA PHE A 234 11.37 16.33 -8.39
C PHE A 234 10.59 16.58 -7.10
N GLY A 235 10.71 15.69 -6.11
CA GLY A 235 10.05 15.88 -4.82
C GLY A 235 10.63 17.04 -4.01
N TYR A 236 11.96 17.27 -4.04
CA TYR A 236 12.57 18.45 -3.43
C TYR A 236 12.06 19.75 -4.05
N TRP A 237 12.03 19.83 -5.39
CA TRP A 237 11.46 20.99 -6.10
C TRP A 237 9.98 21.16 -5.80
N GLY A 238 9.21 20.07 -5.78
CA GLY A 238 7.79 20.08 -5.40
C GLY A 238 7.56 20.63 -4.00
N ALA A 239 8.39 20.22 -3.03
CA ALA A 239 8.34 20.74 -1.65
C ALA A 239 8.58 22.25 -1.61
N ARG A 240 9.60 22.74 -2.34
CA ARG A 240 9.91 24.18 -2.41
C ARG A 240 8.79 24.99 -3.04
N ILE A 241 8.17 24.47 -4.10
CA ILE A 241 7.02 25.11 -4.76
C ILE A 241 5.84 25.17 -3.78
N ILE A 242 5.51 24.06 -3.11
CA ILE A 242 4.43 24.02 -2.11
C ILE A 242 4.71 25.01 -0.97
N GLN A 243 5.93 24.99 -0.42
CA GLN A 243 6.35 25.88 0.65
C GLN A 243 6.23 27.36 0.25
N PHE A 244 6.71 27.71 -0.94
CA PHE A 244 6.63 29.06 -1.47
C PHE A 244 5.18 29.53 -1.59
N ILE A 245 4.32 28.71 -2.22
CA ILE A 245 2.91 29.05 -2.45
C ILE A 245 2.14 29.14 -1.12
N LEU A 246 2.40 28.26 -0.16
CA LEU A 246 1.71 28.30 1.15
C LEU A 246 2.18 29.42 2.08
N THR A 247 3.40 29.92 1.89
CA THR A 247 3.93 31.05 2.67
C THR A 247 3.42 32.39 2.12
N ASP A 248 3.31 32.51 0.80
CA ASP A 248 3.01 33.77 0.10
C ASP A 248 1.50 34.05 -0.04
N LEU A 249 0.65 33.01 -0.12
CA LEU A 249 -0.81 33.20 -0.22
C LEU A 249 -1.45 33.54 1.14
N PHE A 250 -1.67 34.83 1.36
CA PHE A 250 -2.46 35.38 2.46
C PHE A 250 -3.98 35.32 2.19
N SER A 251 -4.73 34.60 3.04
CA SER A 251 -5.96 35.03 3.74
C SER A 251 -6.95 33.89 4.02
N ASN A 252 -7.06 32.89 3.13
CA ASN A 252 -8.10 31.85 3.20
C ASN A 252 -7.54 30.47 3.52
N THR A 253 -7.94 29.92 4.68
CA THR A 253 -7.53 28.59 5.14
C THR A 253 -7.92 27.47 4.17
N LEU A 254 -9.13 27.55 3.61
CA LEU A 254 -9.70 26.56 2.71
C LEU A 254 -8.93 26.45 1.39
N THR A 255 -8.56 27.58 0.79
CA THR A 255 -7.81 27.58 -0.48
C THR A 255 -6.43 26.96 -0.32
N SER A 256 -5.77 27.18 0.81
CA SER A 256 -4.48 26.56 1.09
C SER A 256 -4.58 25.04 1.24
N VAL A 257 -5.65 24.52 1.85
CA VAL A 257 -5.88 23.07 1.97
C VAL A 257 -6.09 22.45 0.58
N ILE A 258 -6.99 23.04 -0.23
CA ILE A 258 -7.27 22.57 -1.59
C ILE A 258 -5.99 22.57 -2.42
N LEU A 259 -5.25 23.68 -2.39
CA LEU A 259 -4.02 23.84 -3.14
C LEU A 259 -2.93 22.85 -2.69
N CYS A 260 -2.80 22.61 -1.39
CA CYS A 260 -1.87 21.62 -0.85
C CYS A 260 -2.18 20.22 -1.39
N ILE A 261 -3.44 19.77 -1.28
CA ILE A 261 -3.86 18.46 -1.79
C ILE A 261 -3.65 18.38 -3.31
N SER A 262 -4.05 19.41 -4.07
CA SER A 262 -3.87 19.45 -5.52
C SER A 262 -2.39 19.38 -5.92
N LEU A 263 -1.49 20.13 -5.27
CA LEU A 263 -0.07 20.09 -5.57
C LEU A 263 0.56 18.74 -5.26
N VAL A 264 0.17 18.09 -4.16
CA VAL A 264 0.59 16.73 -3.82
C VAL A 264 0.24 15.77 -4.97
N TYR A 265 -1.02 15.72 -5.40
CA TYR A 265 -1.41 14.86 -6.53
C TYR A 265 -0.73 15.24 -7.84
N MET A 266 -0.55 16.53 -8.13
CA MET A 266 0.17 16.97 -9.32
C MET A 266 1.62 16.51 -9.30
N THR A 267 2.34 16.63 -8.18
CA THR A 267 3.71 16.14 -8.06
C THR A 267 3.80 14.63 -8.30
N PHE A 268 2.85 13.85 -7.75
CA PHE A 268 2.79 12.41 -7.99
C PHE A 268 2.63 12.07 -9.47
N TYR A 269 1.64 12.65 -10.15
CA TYR A 269 1.36 12.33 -11.55
C TYR A 269 2.43 12.86 -12.51
N ILE A 270 3.04 14.02 -12.24
CA ILE A 270 4.16 14.53 -13.04
C ILE A 270 5.34 13.56 -12.97
N VAL A 271 5.67 13.05 -11.78
CA VAL A 271 6.80 12.12 -11.60
C VAL A 271 6.52 10.76 -12.24
N GLU A 272 5.30 10.22 -12.08
CA GLU A 272 4.88 8.99 -12.77
C GLU A 272 4.87 9.15 -14.30
N PHE A 273 4.53 10.34 -14.83
CA PHE A 273 4.61 10.63 -16.26
C PHE A 273 6.05 10.52 -16.79
N PHE A 274 7.05 10.90 -15.99
CA PHE A 274 8.47 10.68 -16.30
C PHE A 274 8.95 9.24 -16.06
N LYS A 275 8.04 8.30 -15.79
CA LYS A 275 8.33 6.90 -15.43
C LYS A 275 9.19 6.76 -14.16
N MET A 276 9.18 7.75 -13.27
CA MET A 276 9.85 7.70 -11.97
C MET A 276 8.84 7.34 -10.87
N SER A 277 9.30 7.05 -9.64
CA SER A 277 8.39 6.70 -8.55
C SER A 277 7.75 7.96 -7.95
N GLY A 278 6.45 8.13 -8.22
CA GLY A 278 5.67 9.21 -7.60
C GLY A 278 5.63 9.09 -6.07
N MET A 279 5.68 7.87 -5.53
CA MET A 279 5.65 7.64 -4.09
C MET A 279 6.89 8.18 -3.39
N LEU A 280 8.08 7.90 -3.92
CA LEU A 280 9.32 8.42 -3.34
C LEU A 280 9.37 9.95 -3.43
N ALA A 281 8.88 10.53 -4.54
CA ALA A 281 8.76 11.97 -4.66
C ALA A 281 7.86 12.54 -3.54
N LEU A 282 6.71 11.93 -3.26
CA LEU A 282 5.83 12.38 -2.19
C LEU A 282 6.40 12.20 -0.77
N ILE A 283 7.16 11.13 -0.53
CA ILE A 283 7.90 10.96 0.72
C ILE A 283 8.86 12.13 0.91
N THR A 284 9.62 12.48 -0.13
CA THR A 284 10.54 13.63 -0.04
C THR A 284 9.82 14.97 0.05
N VAL A 285 8.63 15.12 -0.56
CA VAL A 285 7.79 16.30 -0.38
C VAL A 285 7.33 16.44 1.07
N GLY A 286 6.76 15.37 1.65
CA GLY A 286 6.28 15.36 3.03
C GLY A 286 7.40 15.57 4.05
N MET A 287 8.54 14.91 3.86
CA MET A 287 9.70 15.08 4.76
C MET A 287 10.30 16.49 4.67
N ASN A 288 10.31 17.14 3.49
CA ASN A 288 10.85 18.50 3.39
C ASN A 288 9.86 19.59 3.84
N LEU A 289 8.56 19.29 3.83
CA LEU A 289 7.51 20.15 4.36
C LEU A 289 7.39 19.94 5.87
N ASP A 290 8.38 20.43 6.61
CA ASP A 290 8.33 20.43 8.08
C ASP A 290 7.13 21.25 8.57
N SER A 291 6.52 20.82 9.69
CA SER A 291 5.55 21.56 10.51
C SER A 291 5.88 23.05 10.65
N LEU A 292 7.17 23.37 10.82
CA LEU A 292 7.71 24.72 10.95
C LEU A 292 7.54 25.61 9.69
N SER A 293 7.31 25.02 8.52
CA SER A 293 7.08 25.75 7.28
C SER A 293 5.67 26.34 7.21
N PHE A 294 4.75 25.84 8.04
CA PHE A 294 3.38 26.29 8.09
C PHE A 294 3.18 27.31 9.21
N LYS A 295 2.27 28.26 9.00
CA LYS A 295 1.71 29.01 10.14
C LYS A 295 1.03 27.99 11.06
N PRO A 296 1.24 28.02 12.39
CA PRO A 296 0.80 26.94 13.30
C PRO A 296 -0.72 26.67 13.24
N ARG A 297 -1.52 27.72 12.97
CA ARG A 297 -2.96 27.59 12.76
C ARG A 297 -3.33 26.85 11.47
N MET A 298 -2.56 27.08 10.40
CA MET A 298 -2.80 26.47 9.09
C MET A 298 -2.38 25.01 9.09
N GLU A 299 -1.26 24.70 9.72
CA GLU A 299 -0.75 23.34 9.90
C GLU A 299 -1.82 22.44 10.51
N PHE A 300 -2.39 22.86 11.65
CA PHE A 300 -3.42 22.08 12.34
C PHE A 300 -4.62 21.79 11.43
N ILE A 301 -5.08 22.79 10.66
CA ILE A 301 -6.22 22.63 9.76
C ILE A 301 -5.88 21.66 8.63
N ILE A 302 -4.75 21.86 7.95
CA ILE A 302 -4.30 21.00 6.83
C ILE A 302 -4.14 19.56 7.29
N THR A 303 -3.42 19.34 8.39
CA THR A 303 -3.19 17.99 8.92
C THR A 303 -4.50 17.31 9.31
N LYS A 304 -5.46 18.03 9.91
CA LYS A 304 -6.79 17.46 10.22
C LYS A 304 -7.58 17.09 8.97
N PHE A 305 -7.54 17.90 7.92
CA PHE A 305 -8.17 17.57 6.64
C PHE A 305 -7.50 16.35 5.98
N LEU A 306 -6.16 16.28 5.97
CA LEU A 306 -5.42 15.14 5.43
C LEU A 306 -5.74 13.85 6.19
N ILE A 307 -5.82 13.89 7.52
CA ILE A 307 -6.23 12.75 8.34
C ILE A 307 -7.65 12.31 7.96
N MET A 308 -8.59 13.25 7.83
CA MET A 308 -9.97 12.94 7.44
C MET A 308 -10.04 12.25 6.06
N PHE A 309 -9.38 12.80 5.04
CA PHE A 309 -9.35 12.20 3.69
C PHE A 309 -8.65 10.84 3.69
N SER A 310 -7.54 10.71 4.42
CA SER A 310 -6.82 9.44 4.55
C SER A 310 -7.72 8.36 5.16
N SER A 311 -8.42 8.67 6.27
CA SER A 311 -9.35 7.72 6.90
C SER A 311 -10.49 7.31 5.96
N VAL A 312 -11.03 8.23 5.14
CA VAL A 312 -12.04 7.89 4.13
C VAL A 312 -11.47 6.90 3.11
N PHE A 313 -10.27 7.15 2.58
CA PHE A 313 -9.65 6.22 1.65
C PHE A 313 -9.34 4.86 2.28
N GLN A 314 -8.91 4.83 3.54
CA GLN A 314 -8.71 3.59 4.28
C GLN A 314 -10.01 2.78 4.38
N TYR A 315 -11.12 3.42 4.77
CA TYR A 315 -12.43 2.75 4.83
C TYR A 315 -12.81 2.14 3.47
N LEU A 316 -12.63 2.90 2.40
CA LEU A 316 -12.88 2.42 1.04
C LEU A 316 -11.98 1.23 0.68
N THR A 317 -10.67 1.34 0.85
CA THR A 317 -9.70 0.28 0.48
C THR A 317 -9.95 -1.02 1.24
N TYR A 318 -10.15 -0.96 2.56
CA TYR A 318 -10.41 -2.16 3.38
C TYR A 318 -11.74 -2.83 2.98
N THR A 319 -12.78 -2.05 2.67
CA THR A 319 -14.03 -2.62 2.15
C THR A 319 -13.82 -3.30 0.79
N PHE A 320 -13.18 -2.62 -0.15
CA PHE A 320 -13.00 -3.14 -1.52
C PHE A 320 -12.20 -4.43 -1.52
N PHE A 321 -11.12 -4.45 -0.75
CA PHE A 321 -10.30 -5.62 -0.63
C PHE A 321 -11.08 -6.79 -0.02
N GLY A 322 -11.89 -6.52 1.01
CA GLY A 322 -12.82 -7.51 1.55
C GLY A 322 -13.75 -8.08 0.49
N ILE A 323 -14.32 -7.22 -0.37
CA ILE A 323 -15.19 -7.62 -1.47
C ILE A 323 -14.44 -8.49 -2.50
N ILE A 324 -13.23 -8.10 -2.91
CA ILE A 324 -12.40 -8.86 -3.84
C ILE A 324 -12.15 -10.27 -3.31
N VAL A 325 -11.81 -10.40 -2.02
CA VAL A 325 -11.58 -11.71 -1.38
C VAL A 325 -12.87 -12.51 -1.24
N GLY A 326 -13.99 -11.87 -0.89
CA GLY A 326 -15.30 -12.52 -0.79
C GLY A 326 -15.85 -13.03 -2.12
N CYS A 327 -15.48 -12.37 -3.23
CA CYS A 327 -15.81 -12.83 -4.59
C CYS A 327 -14.97 -14.03 -5.05
N GLY A 328 -13.97 -14.41 -4.27
CA GLY A 328 -13.17 -15.60 -4.54
C GLY A 328 -13.92 -16.89 -4.26
N GLU A 329 -13.62 -17.95 -5.01
CA GLU A 329 -14.21 -19.27 -4.77
C GLU A 329 -13.81 -19.83 -3.39
N VAL A 330 -14.75 -19.76 -2.46
CA VAL A 330 -14.67 -20.31 -1.10
C VAL A 330 -14.46 -21.84 -1.08
N ASN A 331 -14.76 -22.54 -2.17
CA ASN A 331 -14.56 -23.99 -2.28
C ASN A 331 -13.08 -24.42 -2.29
N TYR A 332 -12.14 -23.47 -2.44
CA TYR A 332 -10.71 -23.74 -2.37
C TYR A 332 -10.09 -23.59 -0.99
N PHE A 333 -10.86 -23.34 0.09
CA PHE A 333 -10.36 -23.41 1.48
C PHE A 333 -10.01 -24.84 1.88
N LYS A 334 -8.95 -25.38 1.28
CA LYS A 334 -8.32 -26.64 1.65
C LYS A 334 -7.35 -26.41 2.81
N PHE A 335 -7.15 -27.46 3.61
CA PHE A 335 -6.19 -27.48 4.71
C PHE A 335 -4.79 -26.99 4.32
N ASN A 336 -4.38 -27.18 3.06
CA ASN A 336 -3.11 -26.70 2.52
C ASN A 336 -2.99 -25.16 2.51
N ILE A 337 -4.06 -24.42 2.24
CA ILE A 337 -4.04 -22.94 2.25
C ILE A 337 -3.90 -22.44 3.68
N LEU A 338 -4.66 -23.03 4.62
CA LEU A 338 -4.55 -22.69 6.04
C LEU A 338 -3.13 -22.92 6.56
N THR A 339 -2.53 -24.06 6.21
CA THR A 339 -1.15 -24.40 6.58
C THR A 339 -0.16 -23.39 6.00
N PHE A 340 -0.31 -23.03 4.73
CA PHE A 340 0.55 -22.03 4.09
C PHE A 340 0.42 -20.65 4.72
N THR A 341 -0.79 -20.20 5.01
CA THR A 341 -1.05 -18.93 5.71
C THR A 341 -0.40 -18.92 7.09
N LEU A 342 -0.52 -20.01 7.86
CA LEU A 342 0.11 -20.12 9.18
C LEU A 342 1.64 -20.07 9.08
N ILE A 343 2.23 -20.79 8.13
CA ILE A 343 3.68 -20.75 7.87
C ILE A 343 4.13 -19.32 7.54
N LEU A 344 3.41 -18.62 6.66
CA LEU A 344 3.73 -17.23 6.34
C LEU A 344 3.58 -16.33 7.56
N PHE A 345 2.54 -16.52 8.36
CA PHE A 345 2.31 -15.72 9.57
C PHE A 345 3.48 -15.87 10.55
N VAL A 346 3.91 -17.10 10.83
CA VAL A 346 5.07 -17.37 11.68
C VAL A 346 6.35 -16.81 11.05
N THR A 347 6.50 -16.93 9.73
CA THR A 347 7.68 -16.43 9.02
C THR A 347 7.79 -14.91 9.11
N VAL A 348 6.73 -14.15 8.84
CA VAL A 348 6.77 -12.68 8.90
C VAL A 348 7.09 -12.19 10.32
N ASN A 349 6.54 -12.83 11.35
CA ASN A 349 6.86 -12.52 12.75
C ASN A 349 8.32 -12.83 13.09
N CYS A 350 8.81 -14.02 12.71
CA CYS A 350 10.21 -14.41 12.90
C CYS A 350 11.16 -13.45 12.19
N VAL A 351 10.83 -13.05 10.96
CA VAL A 351 11.64 -12.09 10.21
C VAL A 351 11.66 -10.75 10.92
N ARG A 352 10.52 -10.23 11.40
CA ARG A 352 10.51 -8.96 12.14
C ARG A 352 11.37 -9.03 13.39
N TRP A 353 11.29 -10.12 14.14
CA TRP A 353 12.16 -10.35 15.31
C TRP A 353 13.64 -10.35 14.94
N LEU A 354 14.00 -11.06 13.87
CA LEU A 354 15.36 -11.13 13.33
C LEU A 354 15.85 -9.76 12.85
N THR A 355 15.01 -9.00 12.13
CA THR A 355 15.36 -7.65 11.63
C THR A 355 15.70 -6.71 12.77
N ILE A 356 14.94 -6.73 13.86
CA ILE A 356 15.18 -5.87 15.03
C ILE A 356 16.41 -6.32 15.79
N MET A 357 16.66 -7.63 15.88
CA MET A 357 17.92 -8.13 16.45
C MET A 357 19.14 -7.64 15.65
N LEU A 358 19.09 -7.72 14.31
CA LEU A 358 20.16 -7.22 13.43
C LEU A 358 20.32 -5.69 13.49
N VAL A 359 19.23 -4.97 13.69
CA VAL A 359 19.21 -3.51 13.79
C VAL A 359 19.57 -3.01 15.20
N SER A 360 19.44 -3.84 16.23
CA SER A 360 19.76 -3.48 17.63
C SER A 360 21.15 -2.86 17.86
N PRO A 361 22.27 -3.32 17.26
CA PRO A 361 23.57 -2.67 17.43
C PRO A 361 23.65 -1.27 16.82
N ILE A 362 22.80 -0.97 15.83
CA ILE A 362 22.71 0.37 15.21
C ILE A 362 21.88 1.28 16.12
N LEU A 363 20.80 0.74 16.70
CA LEU A 363 19.90 1.48 17.60
C LEU A 363 20.54 1.81 18.97
N THR A 364 21.39 0.94 19.50
CA THR A 364 22.13 1.21 20.75
C THR A 364 23.14 2.33 20.61
N ARG A 365 23.72 2.53 19.41
CA ARG A 365 24.60 3.67 19.11
C ARG A 365 23.85 4.99 18.93
N LEU A 366 22.56 4.92 18.62
CA LEU A 366 21.68 6.06 18.36
C LEU A 366 21.11 6.68 19.63
N THR A 367 20.63 5.82 20.52
CA THR A 367 19.97 6.21 21.77
C THR A 367 20.68 5.51 22.91
N PHE A 368 21.38 6.27 23.76
CA PHE A 368 22.05 5.78 24.97
C PHE A 368 21.11 5.03 25.94
N GLU A 369 19.79 5.08 25.71
CA GLU A 369 18.73 4.45 26.53
C GLU A 369 18.08 3.21 25.89
N TYR A 370 18.65 2.62 24.84
CA TYR A 370 18.04 1.44 24.22
C TYR A 370 18.02 0.23 25.17
N ASN A 371 16.81 -0.21 25.54
CA ASN A 371 16.58 -1.41 26.35
C ASN A 371 16.00 -2.53 25.47
N TRP A 372 16.40 -3.79 25.70
CA TRP A 372 15.91 -4.96 24.98
C TRP A 372 14.38 -5.10 25.04
N ARG A 373 13.76 -4.63 26.13
CA ARG A 373 12.30 -4.58 26.31
C ARG A 373 11.61 -3.76 25.22
N TRP A 374 12.21 -2.64 24.84
CA TRP A 374 11.70 -1.81 23.75
C TRP A 374 11.86 -2.54 22.40
N GLY A 375 12.96 -3.25 22.18
CA GLY A 375 13.14 -4.09 21.00
C GLY A 375 12.02 -5.13 20.83
N VAL A 376 11.59 -5.78 21.92
CA VAL A 376 10.47 -6.72 21.88
C VAL A 376 9.16 -6.02 21.50
N ILE A 377 8.86 -4.87 22.10
CA ILE A 377 7.65 -4.09 21.77
C ILE A 377 7.65 -3.67 20.28
N MET A 378 8.80 -3.20 19.77
CA MET A 378 8.94 -2.83 18.35
C MET A 378 8.78 -4.01 17.40
N SER A 379 9.06 -5.24 17.85
CA SER A 379 8.89 -6.43 17.03
C SER A 379 7.43 -6.82 16.85
N TRP A 380 6.60 -6.53 17.85
CA TRP A 380 5.16 -6.78 17.81
C TRP A 380 4.37 -5.62 17.20
N SER A 381 4.97 -4.43 17.05
CA SER A 381 4.30 -3.26 16.49
C SER A 381 4.23 -3.22 14.97
N GLY A 382 4.82 -4.20 14.27
CA GLY A 382 4.96 -4.24 12.81
C GLY A 382 3.67 -4.56 12.06
N ILE A 383 2.65 -3.70 12.20
CA ILE A 383 1.35 -3.86 11.55
C ILE A 383 1.50 -3.72 10.03
N LYS A 384 0.80 -4.58 9.30
CA LYS A 384 0.64 -4.51 7.84
C LYS A 384 -0.53 -3.60 7.50
N GLY A 385 -0.36 -2.74 6.49
CA GLY A 385 -1.30 -1.65 6.20
C GLY A 385 -1.81 -1.62 4.78
N VAL A 386 -2.44 -0.48 4.48
CA VAL A 386 -3.16 -0.21 3.23
C VAL A 386 -2.31 -0.44 1.98
N PHE A 387 -1.01 -0.13 2.02
CA PHE A 387 -0.11 -0.31 0.88
C PHE A 387 0.02 -1.79 0.46
N ASN A 388 -0.01 -2.73 1.43
CA ASN A 388 0.01 -4.16 1.15
C ASN A 388 -1.26 -4.59 0.43
N LEU A 389 -2.41 -4.10 0.91
CA LEU A 389 -3.72 -4.37 0.33
C LEU A 389 -3.87 -3.80 -1.09
N LEU A 390 -3.28 -2.64 -1.37
CA LEU A 390 -3.32 -2.02 -2.70
C LEU A 390 -2.41 -2.71 -3.71
N LEU A 391 -1.23 -3.19 -3.28
CA LEU A 391 -0.27 -3.86 -4.16
C LEU A 391 -0.62 -5.34 -4.41
N ALA A 392 -1.29 -5.98 -3.46
CA ALA A 392 -1.66 -7.40 -3.52
C ALA A 392 -2.35 -7.84 -4.83
N PRO A 393 -3.40 -7.15 -5.31
CA PRO A 393 -4.10 -7.56 -6.54
C PRO A 393 -3.29 -7.27 -7.81
N GLU A 394 -2.32 -6.36 -7.75
CA GLU A 394 -1.49 -6.04 -8.91
C GLU A 394 -0.39 -7.09 -9.14
N ILE A 395 0.09 -7.77 -8.08
CA ILE A 395 0.99 -8.93 -8.23
C ILE A 395 0.34 -10.01 -9.10
N PHE A 396 -0.97 -10.22 -8.94
CA PHE A 396 -1.72 -11.16 -9.76
C PHE A 396 -1.76 -10.73 -11.23
N ASN A 397 -2.02 -9.45 -11.51
CA ASN A 397 -2.02 -8.92 -12.87
C ASN A 397 -0.64 -9.05 -13.55
N LEU A 398 0.44 -8.98 -12.78
CA LEU A 398 1.82 -9.11 -13.25
C LEU A 398 2.30 -10.56 -13.36
N SER A 399 1.49 -11.56 -12.98
CA SER A 399 1.87 -12.96 -13.07
C SER A 399 1.82 -13.49 -14.50
N GLU A 400 2.93 -14.10 -14.96
CA GLU A 400 3.06 -14.66 -16.31
C GLU A 400 2.14 -15.87 -16.53
N HIS A 401 1.85 -16.62 -15.46
CA HIS A 401 0.80 -17.64 -15.41
C HIS A 401 -0.42 -17.12 -14.63
N LYS A 402 -1.51 -16.78 -15.36
CA LYS A 402 -2.85 -16.50 -14.79
C LYS A 402 -3.43 -17.77 -14.10
N SER A 403 -2.92 -18.12 -12.93
CA SER A 403 -3.47 -19.17 -12.06
C SER A 403 -4.54 -18.59 -11.14
N GLU A 404 -5.66 -19.29 -10.98
CA GLU A 404 -6.94 -18.82 -10.42
C GLU A 404 -6.86 -17.76 -9.30
N SER A 405 -7.57 -16.66 -9.55
CA SER A 405 -7.57 -15.33 -8.93
C SER A 405 -7.74 -15.15 -7.41
N PRO A 406 -8.32 -16.07 -6.61
CA PRO A 406 -8.68 -15.71 -5.23
C PRO A 406 -7.69 -16.13 -4.13
N GLN A 407 -6.70 -16.97 -4.44
CA GLN A 407 -5.84 -17.54 -3.40
C GLN A 407 -4.77 -16.55 -2.88
N LEU A 408 -4.18 -15.73 -3.74
CA LEU A 408 -3.11 -14.80 -3.39
C LEU A 408 -3.62 -13.65 -2.48
N VAL A 409 -4.75 -13.07 -2.87
CA VAL A 409 -5.38 -11.93 -2.18
C VAL A 409 -5.93 -12.37 -0.82
N GLY A 410 -6.57 -13.54 -0.74
CA GLY A 410 -7.00 -14.14 0.54
C GLY A 410 -5.84 -14.51 1.46
N LYS A 411 -4.68 -14.90 0.92
CA LYS A 411 -3.45 -15.18 1.70
C LYS A 411 -2.85 -13.90 2.31
N ILE A 412 -2.86 -12.78 1.59
CA ILE A 412 -2.40 -11.48 2.12
C ILE A 412 -3.40 -10.95 3.16
N MET A 413 -4.71 -11.12 2.92
CA MET A 413 -5.76 -10.77 3.87
C MET A 413 -5.61 -11.54 5.18
N THR A 414 -5.45 -12.86 5.12
CA THR A 414 -5.34 -13.68 6.34
C THR A 414 -4.12 -13.29 7.17
N LEU A 415 -3.02 -12.83 6.56
CA LEU A 415 -1.87 -12.29 7.27
C LEU A 415 -2.18 -10.95 7.91
N ASP A 416 -2.72 -9.98 7.15
CA ASP A 416 -3.06 -8.64 7.67
C ASP A 416 -4.09 -8.69 8.80
N TYR A 417 -5.08 -9.59 8.69
CA TYR A 417 -6.07 -9.85 9.74
C TYR A 417 -5.51 -10.59 10.95
N SER A 418 -4.56 -11.51 10.76
CA SER A 418 -3.86 -12.14 11.89
C SER A 418 -3.10 -11.09 12.68
N TYR A 419 -2.50 -10.09 12.03
CA TYR A 419 -1.84 -8.97 12.70
C TYR A 419 -2.83 -7.97 13.34
N LEU A 420 -3.97 -7.69 12.71
CA LEU A 420 -5.00 -6.82 13.31
C LEU A 420 -5.78 -7.47 14.46
N CYS A 421 -5.90 -8.81 14.51
CA CYS A 421 -6.54 -9.53 15.63
C CYS A 421 -5.60 -9.77 16.83
N ILE A 422 -4.30 -9.54 16.67
CA ILE A 422 -3.29 -9.75 17.73
C ILE A 422 -2.98 -8.47 18.52
N LEU A 423 -3.57 -7.34 18.11
CA LEU A 423 -3.69 -6.08 18.85
C LEU A 423 -5.13 -5.87 19.32
#